data_AF-A0A8T5U481-F1
#
_entry.id   AF-A0A8T5U481-F1
#
_cell.length_a   1.000
_cell.length_b   1.000
_cell.length_c   1.000
_cell.angle_alpha   90.00
_cell.angle_beta   90.00
_cell.angle_gamma   90.00
#
_symmetry.space_group_name_H-M   'P 1'
#
loop_
_entity.id
_entity.type
_entity.pdbx_description
1 polymer ?
#
loop_
_entity_poly.entity_id
_entity_poly.type
_entity_poly.pdbx_seq_one_letter_code
_entity_poly.pdbx_strand_id
1 'polypeptide(L)'
;MDEKNLFPDYEPKITLDTLEDYLKKPSKVYEILGEIGEPHISKLTNILIIFDKYEKKAKKKVGKVERGNVAIGADPDQYYPSDEELLVSELGKRIKQLIESYSKPQLKTIKLRYNIISRQIRFFEVSFRHVDVMGSGRFFYAEKASHETIIEI
;
A
#
# COMPACT_ATOMS: atom_id res chain seq x y z
N MET A 1 -13.00 36.74 5.18
CA MET A 1 -13.51 36.22 3.90
C MET A 1 -13.57 34.72 4.08
N ASP A 2 -14.76 34.12 4.10
CA ASP A 2 -14.90 32.66 4.23
C ASP A 2 -14.32 32.00 2.98
N GLU A 3 -13.31 31.14 3.17
CA GLU A 3 -12.63 30.41 2.09
C GLU A 3 -13.61 29.61 1.21
N LYS A 4 -14.77 29.22 1.77
CA LYS A 4 -15.87 28.56 1.06
C LYS A 4 -16.49 29.39 -0.07
N ASN A 5 -16.36 30.71 -0.07
CA ASN A 5 -16.98 31.56 -1.09
C ASN A 5 -16.14 31.71 -2.37
N LEU A 6 -14.87 31.26 -2.37
CA LEU A 6 -13.97 31.38 -3.52
C LEU A 6 -13.97 30.15 -4.44
N PHE A 7 -14.33 28.98 -3.90
CA PHE A 7 -14.36 27.70 -4.62
C PHE A 7 -15.56 26.87 -4.17
N PRO A 8 -16.77 27.18 -4.67
CA PRO A 8 -18.01 26.55 -4.20
C PRO A 8 -18.04 25.03 -4.46
N ASP A 9 -17.29 24.55 -5.45
CA ASP A 9 -17.23 23.13 -5.83
C ASP A 9 -16.05 22.37 -5.19
N TYR A 10 -15.24 23.05 -4.35
CA TYR A 10 -14.08 22.41 -3.73
C TYR A 10 -14.47 21.69 -2.44
N GLU A 11 -14.31 20.37 -2.45
CA GLU A 11 -14.45 19.52 -1.26
C GLU A 11 -13.08 18.94 -0.84
N PRO A 12 -12.58 19.27 0.37
CA PRO A 12 -11.35 18.69 0.88
C PRO A 12 -11.53 17.19 1.15
N LYS A 13 -10.51 16.39 0.84
CA LYS A 13 -10.52 14.96 1.17
C LYS A 13 -10.24 14.79 2.65
N ILE A 14 -11.23 14.26 3.37
CA ILE A 14 -11.14 13.96 4.81
C ILE A 14 -10.83 12.47 5.09
N THR A 15 -10.91 11.62 4.06
CA THR A 15 -10.59 10.20 4.15
C THR A 15 -9.08 9.98 3.99
N LEU A 16 -8.55 8.89 4.55
CA LEU A 16 -7.17 8.49 4.33
C LEU A 16 -6.83 8.35 2.84
N ASP A 17 -5.59 8.67 2.50
CA ASP A 17 -5.05 8.46 1.16
C ASP A 17 -4.71 6.99 0.95
N THR A 18 -5.16 6.46 -0.17
CA THR A 18 -5.07 5.04 -0.48
C THR A 18 -4.31 4.81 -1.77
N LEU A 19 -3.99 3.54 -2.03
CA LEU A 19 -3.48 3.12 -3.32
C LEU A 19 -4.40 3.56 -4.47
N GLU A 20 -5.73 3.56 -4.25
CA GLU A 20 -6.76 4.02 -5.20
C GLU A 20 -6.64 5.48 -5.59
N ASP A 21 -6.19 6.31 -4.66
CA ASP A 21 -5.97 7.72 -4.92
C ASP A 21 -4.67 7.95 -5.71
N TYR A 22 -3.64 7.14 -5.44
CA TYR A 22 -2.33 7.27 -6.06
C TYR A 22 -2.27 6.71 -7.50
N LEU A 23 -2.80 5.50 -7.74
CA LEU A 23 -2.75 4.88 -9.07
C LEU A 23 -3.99 5.25 -9.90
N LYS A 24 -3.76 5.78 -11.09
CA LYS A 24 -4.83 5.95 -12.09
C LYS A 24 -5.23 4.59 -12.66
N LYS A 25 -6.54 4.33 -12.79
CA LYS A 25 -7.05 3.11 -13.44
C LYS A 25 -6.93 3.24 -14.97
N PRO A 26 -6.60 2.16 -15.71
CA PRO A 26 -6.30 0.81 -15.23
C PRO A 26 -4.83 0.63 -14.78
N SER A 27 -4.61 -0.16 -13.72
CA SER A 27 -3.27 -0.56 -13.26
C SER A 27 -3.24 -2.06 -12.99
N LYS A 28 -2.13 -2.70 -13.38
CA LYS A 28 -1.85 -4.12 -13.13
C LYS A 28 -1.88 -4.46 -11.64
N VAL A 29 -1.57 -3.50 -10.78
CA VAL A 29 -1.67 -3.65 -9.33
C VAL A 29 -3.10 -4.00 -8.92
N TYR A 30 -4.11 -3.33 -9.49
CA TYR A 30 -5.52 -3.63 -9.20
C TYR A 30 -5.97 -4.96 -9.77
N GLU A 31 -5.49 -5.35 -10.94
CA GLU A 31 -5.83 -6.66 -11.52
C GLU A 31 -5.41 -7.78 -10.56
N ILE A 32 -4.18 -7.74 -10.07
CA ILE A 32 -3.64 -8.74 -9.16
C ILE A 32 -4.33 -8.70 -7.79
N LEU A 33 -4.55 -7.50 -7.23
CA LEU A 33 -5.28 -7.38 -5.96
C LEU A 33 -6.74 -7.84 -6.09
N GLY A 34 -7.36 -7.64 -7.25
CA GLY A 34 -8.71 -8.09 -7.57
C GLY A 34 -8.82 -9.60 -7.70
N GLU A 35 -7.84 -10.27 -8.32
CA GLU A 35 -7.76 -11.74 -8.40
C GLU A 35 -7.70 -12.39 -7.01
N ILE A 36 -7.06 -11.73 -6.04
CA ILE A 36 -7.01 -12.16 -4.65
C ILE A 36 -8.35 -11.88 -3.95
N GLY A 37 -8.95 -10.74 -4.27
CA GLY A 37 -10.17 -10.22 -3.64
C GLY A 37 -9.94 -9.79 -2.19
N GLU A 38 -11.03 -9.74 -1.43
CA GLU A 38 -10.99 -9.29 -0.03
C GLU A 38 -10.10 -10.17 0.87
N PRO A 39 -9.35 -9.58 1.81
CA PRO A 39 -8.53 -10.31 2.77
C PRO A 39 -9.40 -11.24 3.62
N HIS A 40 -9.10 -12.53 3.58
CA HIS A 40 -9.75 -13.52 4.43
C HIS A 40 -8.76 -14.61 4.81
N ILE A 41 -8.90 -15.18 6.01
CA ILE A 41 -7.91 -16.11 6.55
C ILE A 41 -7.74 -17.37 5.70
N SER A 42 -8.81 -17.85 5.07
CA SER A 42 -8.76 -18.98 4.14
C SER A 42 -7.94 -18.70 2.88
N LYS A 43 -7.71 -17.42 2.54
CA LYS A 43 -6.89 -16.99 1.41
C LYS A 43 -5.46 -16.68 1.80
N LEU A 44 -5.10 -16.75 3.09
CA LEU A 44 -3.77 -16.36 3.57
C LEU A 44 -2.65 -17.10 2.84
N THR A 45 -2.77 -18.41 2.61
CA THR A 45 -1.80 -19.18 1.82
C THR A 45 -1.60 -18.62 0.41
N ASN A 46 -2.67 -18.24 -0.29
CA ASN A 46 -2.58 -17.65 -1.62
C ASN A 46 -1.94 -16.26 -1.58
N ILE A 47 -2.34 -15.42 -0.62
CA ILE A 47 -1.75 -14.09 -0.40
C ILE A 47 -0.23 -14.22 -0.17
N LEU A 48 0.19 -15.21 0.62
CA LEU A 48 1.59 -15.50 0.90
C LEU A 48 2.39 -15.95 -0.33
N ILE A 49 1.82 -16.81 -1.17
CA ILE A 49 2.45 -17.24 -2.44
C ILE A 49 2.64 -16.04 -3.37
N ILE A 50 1.62 -15.19 -3.48
CA ILE A 50 1.67 -14.02 -4.35
C ILE A 50 2.64 -12.98 -3.79
N PHE A 51 2.65 -12.78 -2.47
CA PHE A 51 3.63 -11.95 -1.79
C PHE A 51 5.05 -12.38 -2.14
N ASP A 52 5.41 -13.66 -1.96
CA ASP A 52 6.77 -14.16 -2.24
C ASP A 52 7.17 -13.95 -3.72
N LYS A 53 6.22 -14.12 -4.63
CA LYS A 53 6.41 -13.90 -6.07
C LYS A 53 6.76 -12.44 -6.35
N TYR A 54 6.03 -11.49 -5.76
CA TYR A 54 6.26 -10.07 -6.01
C TYR A 54 7.42 -9.50 -5.20
N GLU A 55 7.69 -10.02 -4.00
CA GLU A 55 8.86 -9.64 -3.20
C GLU A 55 10.16 -9.90 -3.97
N LYS A 56 10.28 -11.07 -4.61
CA LYS A 56 11.42 -11.40 -5.48
C LYS A 56 11.54 -10.49 -6.69
N LYS A 57 10.41 -9.98 -7.22
CA LYS A 57 10.40 -9.07 -8.37
C LYS A 57 10.71 -7.63 -7.96
N ALA A 58 10.19 -7.16 -6.83
CA ALA A 58 10.44 -5.84 -6.26
C ALA A 58 11.95 -5.65 -6.01
N LYS A 59 12.66 -6.68 -5.54
CA LYS A 59 14.13 -6.68 -5.40
C LYS A 59 14.88 -6.41 -6.71
N LYS A 60 14.28 -6.72 -7.88
CA LYS A 60 14.86 -6.49 -9.21
C LYS A 60 14.36 -5.21 -9.87
N LYS A 61 13.23 -4.68 -9.42
CA LYS A 61 12.57 -3.49 -9.94
C LYS A 61 12.22 -2.58 -8.78
N VAL A 62 13.25 -1.96 -8.23
CA VAL A 62 13.08 -0.96 -7.18
C VAL A 62 12.55 0.31 -7.83
N GLY A 63 11.66 0.99 -7.12
CA GLY A 63 11.19 2.32 -7.43
C GLY A 63 12.34 3.33 -7.42
N LYS A 64 12.02 4.56 -7.82
CA LYS A 64 13.03 5.59 -8.04
C LYS A 64 12.72 6.83 -7.23
N VAL A 65 13.78 7.53 -6.85
CA VAL A 65 13.68 8.88 -6.33
C VAL A 65 13.99 9.82 -7.49
N GLU A 66 13.09 10.73 -7.76
CA GLU A 66 13.23 11.72 -8.83
C GLU A 66 12.93 13.10 -8.26
N ARG A 67 13.44 14.14 -8.93
CA ARG A 67 13.22 15.52 -8.49
C ARG A 67 11.72 15.84 -8.55
N GLY A 68 11.11 16.09 -7.39
CA GLY A 68 9.70 16.42 -7.31
C GLY A 68 9.42 17.87 -7.74
N ASN A 69 8.22 18.10 -8.24
CA ASN A 69 7.73 19.45 -8.49
C ASN A 69 7.23 20.08 -7.18
N VAL A 70 8.12 20.77 -6.49
CA VAL A 70 7.84 21.44 -5.21
C VAL A 70 6.72 22.49 -5.33
N ALA A 71 6.54 23.10 -6.51
CA ALA A 71 5.49 24.08 -6.74
C ALA A 71 4.07 23.49 -6.62
N ILE A 72 3.93 22.17 -6.76
CA ILE A 72 2.68 21.44 -6.54
C ILE A 72 2.70 20.57 -5.27
N GLY A 73 3.66 20.79 -4.36
CA GLY A 73 3.71 20.12 -3.06
C GLY A 73 4.40 18.75 -3.02
N ALA A 74 5.12 18.38 -4.10
CA ALA A 74 6.00 17.22 -4.06
C ALA A 74 7.24 17.50 -3.18
N ASP A 75 7.81 16.46 -2.59
CA ASP A 75 9.11 16.60 -1.93
C ASP A 75 10.22 16.87 -2.96
N PRO A 76 11.32 17.56 -2.61
CA PRO A 76 12.43 17.78 -3.54
C PRO A 76 12.95 16.47 -4.14
N ASP A 77 13.02 15.42 -3.33
CA ASP A 77 13.42 14.06 -3.68
C ASP A 77 12.21 13.12 -3.55
N GLN A 78 11.28 13.20 -4.51
CA GLN A 78 10.03 12.46 -4.48
C GLN A 78 10.26 11.00 -4.86
N TYR A 79 9.76 10.09 -4.04
CA TYR A 79 9.79 8.66 -4.31
C TYR A 79 8.61 8.20 -5.18
N TYR A 80 8.91 7.35 -6.15
CA TYR A 80 7.98 6.70 -7.08
C TYR A 80 8.18 5.18 -6.99
N PRO A 81 7.34 4.47 -6.21
CA PRO A 81 7.43 3.02 -6.07
C PRO A 81 7.14 2.31 -7.39
N SER A 82 7.76 1.15 -7.60
CA SER A 82 7.34 0.27 -8.69
C SER A 82 6.01 -0.42 -8.36
N ASP A 83 5.30 -0.88 -9.39
CA ASP A 83 4.10 -1.72 -9.21
C ASP A 83 4.38 -2.92 -8.30
N GLU A 84 5.57 -3.51 -8.42
CA GLU A 84 5.97 -4.64 -7.59
C GLU A 84 6.18 -4.27 -6.12
N GLU A 85 6.73 -3.08 -5.82
CA GLU A 85 6.81 -2.57 -4.44
C GLU A 85 5.44 -2.22 -3.86
N LEU A 86 4.55 -1.63 -4.66
CA LEU A 86 3.17 -1.35 -4.27
C LEU A 86 2.43 -2.65 -3.90
N LEU A 87 2.56 -3.69 -4.73
CA LEU A 87 1.97 -5.00 -4.45
C LEU A 87 2.51 -5.62 -3.16
N VAL A 88 3.82 -5.57 -2.95
CA VAL A 88 4.45 -6.12 -1.74
C VAL A 88 3.97 -5.37 -0.50
N SER A 89 3.91 -4.05 -0.54
CA SER A 89 3.39 -3.22 0.54
C SER A 89 1.93 -3.57 0.86
N GLU A 90 1.05 -3.58 -0.15
CA GLU A 90 -0.38 -3.82 0.06
C GLU A 90 -0.68 -5.26 0.51
N LEU A 91 0.01 -6.26 -0.06
CA LEU A 91 -0.11 -7.65 0.40
C LEU A 91 0.44 -7.82 1.81
N GLY A 92 1.57 -7.17 2.13
CA GLY A 92 2.15 -7.17 3.46
C GLY A 92 1.21 -6.59 4.52
N LYS A 93 0.57 -5.44 4.22
CA LYS A 93 -0.45 -4.83 5.09
C LYS A 93 -1.66 -5.75 5.29
N ARG A 94 -2.14 -6.41 4.23
CA ARG A 94 -3.25 -7.39 4.33
C ARG A 94 -2.87 -8.60 5.18
N ILE A 95 -1.64 -9.11 5.03
CA ILE A 95 -1.12 -10.20 5.89
C ILE A 95 -1.06 -9.74 7.35
N LYS A 96 -0.49 -8.55 7.61
CA LYS A 96 -0.41 -7.96 8.95
C LYS A 96 -1.77 -7.88 9.61
N GLN A 97 -2.73 -7.28 8.92
CA GLN A 97 -4.11 -7.13 9.38
C GLN A 97 -4.74 -8.50 9.68
N LEU A 98 -4.57 -9.49 8.79
CA LEU A 98 -5.09 -10.83 9.02
C LEU A 98 -4.46 -11.47 10.26
N ILE A 99 -3.15 -11.41 10.43
CA ILE A 99 -2.46 -12.03 11.56
C ILE A 99 -2.81 -11.35 12.88
N GLU A 100 -2.79 -10.01 12.93
CA GLU A 100 -3.09 -9.22 14.12
C GLU A 100 -4.56 -9.33 14.55
N SER A 101 -5.47 -9.70 13.63
CA SER A 101 -6.89 -9.93 13.94
C SER A 101 -7.16 -11.22 14.74
N TYR A 102 -6.17 -12.11 14.89
CA TYR A 102 -6.33 -13.37 15.63
C TYR A 102 -5.36 -13.47 16.80
N SER A 103 -5.82 -14.07 17.90
CA SER A 103 -4.96 -14.39 19.03
C SER A 103 -3.95 -15.51 18.67
N LYS A 104 -2.83 -15.57 19.39
CA LYS A 104 -1.78 -16.60 19.19
C LYS A 104 -2.33 -18.05 19.18
N PRO A 105 -3.25 -18.46 20.08
CA PRO A 105 -3.86 -19.79 20.03
C PRO A 105 -4.69 -20.02 18.76
N GLN A 106 -5.49 -19.04 18.34
CA GLN A 106 -6.28 -19.12 17.10
C GLN A 106 -5.39 -19.24 15.88
N LEU A 107 -4.31 -18.45 15.81
CA LEU A 107 -3.32 -18.54 14.74
C LEU A 107 -2.68 -19.93 14.66
N LYS A 108 -2.36 -20.56 15.80
CA LYS A 108 -1.83 -21.93 15.81
C LYS A 108 -2.83 -22.92 15.18
N THR A 109 -4.11 -22.81 15.52
CA THR A 109 -5.17 -23.65 14.92
C THR A 109 -5.33 -23.39 13.42
N ILE A 110 -5.29 -22.12 13.00
CA ILE A 110 -5.38 -21.70 11.60
C ILE A 110 -4.20 -22.27 10.80
N LYS A 111 -2.98 -22.13 11.32
CA LYS A 111 -1.78 -22.68 10.68
C LYS A 111 -1.88 -24.17 10.45
N LEU A 112 -2.33 -24.92 11.45
CA LEU A 112 -2.54 -26.36 11.34
C LEU A 112 -3.62 -26.68 10.30
N ARG A 113 -4.74 -25.94 10.30
CA ARG A 113 -5.86 -26.15 9.37
C ARG A 113 -5.47 -25.90 7.92
N TYR A 114 -4.70 -24.85 7.64
CA TYR A 114 -4.33 -24.43 6.29
C TYR A 114 -2.91 -24.79 5.88
N ASN A 115 -2.23 -25.63 6.69
CA ASN A 115 -0.84 -26.05 6.51
C ASN A 115 0.13 -24.88 6.25
N ILE A 116 -0.03 -23.80 7.02
CA ILE A 116 0.79 -22.59 6.90
C ILE A 116 2.08 -22.79 7.71
N ILE A 117 3.20 -22.70 7.02
CA ILE A 117 4.53 -22.81 7.63
C ILE A 117 4.87 -21.51 8.35
N SER A 118 5.31 -21.62 9.60
CA SER A 118 5.79 -20.47 10.37
C SER A 118 7.01 -19.87 9.70
N ARG A 119 6.97 -18.57 9.45
CA ARG A 119 8.06 -17.83 8.80
C ARG A 119 7.99 -16.36 9.13
N GLN A 120 9.12 -15.68 8.98
CA GLN A 120 9.20 -14.24 9.10
C GLN A 120 9.02 -13.61 7.72
N ILE A 121 8.14 -12.62 7.62
CA ILE A 121 7.97 -11.79 6.42
C ILE A 121 8.47 -10.39 6.70
N ARG A 122 9.12 -9.79 5.71
CA ARG A 122 9.66 -8.43 5.77
C ARG A 122 9.25 -7.65 4.53
N PHE A 123 8.84 -6.41 4.72
CA PHE A 123 8.52 -5.51 3.62
C PHE A 123 8.60 -4.06 4.07
N PHE A 124 8.77 -3.14 3.12
CA PHE A 124 8.60 -1.72 3.38
C PHE A 124 7.15 -1.33 3.11
N GLU A 125 6.54 -0.64 4.07
CA GLU A 125 5.23 -0.02 3.86
C GLU A 125 5.39 1.19 2.93
N VAL A 126 4.48 1.30 1.96
CA VAL A 126 4.31 2.50 1.15
C VAL A 126 3.04 3.20 1.64
N SER A 127 3.19 4.44 2.11
CA SER A 127 2.10 5.34 2.47
C SER A 127 1.85 6.33 1.33
N PHE A 128 0.67 6.94 1.36
CA PHE A 128 0.27 7.96 0.40
C PHE A 128 -0.09 9.23 1.14
N ARG A 129 0.18 10.37 0.51
CA ARG A 129 -0.25 11.68 0.97
C ARG A 129 -0.79 12.47 -0.21
N HIS A 130 -1.77 13.33 0.03
CA HIS A 130 -2.21 14.31 -0.95
C HIS A 130 -1.79 15.73 -0.58
N VAL A 131 -1.74 16.59 -1.60
CA VAL A 131 -1.65 18.03 -1.45
C VAL A 131 -2.69 18.66 -2.36
N ASP A 132 -3.52 19.52 -1.77
CA ASP A 132 -4.47 20.34 -2.50
C ASP A 132 -3.83 21.68 -2.85
N VAL A 133 -3.63 21.93 -4.14
CA VAL A 133 -3.00 23.15 -4.66
C VAL A 133 -4.09 24.04 -5.25
N MET A 134 -4.26 25.22 -4.66
CA MET A 134 -5.26 26.20 -5.10
C MET A 134 -5.13 26.48 -6.60
N GLY A 135 -6.22 26.27 -7.34
CA GLY A 135 -6.29 26.47 -8.80
C GLY A 135 -5.65 25.37 -9.66
N SER A 136 -4.95 24.39 -9.07
CA SER A 136 -4.30 23.29 -9.80
C SER A 136 -4.86 21.91 -9.47
N GLY A 137 -5.62 21.79 -8.37
CA GLY A 137 -6.30 20.56 -7.96
C GLY A 137 -5.51 19.73 -6.95
N ARG A 138 -5.88 18.45 -6.84
CA ARG A 138 -5.33 17.49 -5.88
C ARG A 138 -4.25 16.62 -6.50
N PHE A 139 -3.12 16.52 -5.82
CA PHE A 139 -1.99 15.68 -6.24
C PHE A 139 -1.69 14.63 -5.16
N PHE A 140 -1.32 13.43 -5.57
CA PHE A 140 -0.99 12.31 -4.67
C PHE A 140 0.47 11.92 -4.81
N TYR A 141 1.11 11.66 -3.68
CA TYR A 141 2.51 11.32 -3.56
C TYR A 141 2.67 10.05 -2.72
N ALA A 142 3.66 9.24 -3.06
CA ALA A 142 4.00 8.04 -2.32
C ALA A 142 5.21 8.28 -1.42
N GLU A 143 5.22 7.64 -0.26
CA GLU A 143 6.34 7.67 0.68
C GLU A 143 6.68 6.24 1.08
N LYS A 144 7.97 5.92 1.10
CA LYS A 144 8.47 4.63 1.57
C LYS A 144 8.83 4.74 3.03
N ALA A 145 8.34 3.81 3.85
CA ALA A 145 8.76 3.70 5.23
C ALA A 145 10.28 3.57 5.33
N SER A 146 10.88 4.25 6.31
CA SER A 146 12.32 4.19 6.58
C SER A 146 12.76 2.85 7.17
N HIS A 147 11.84 2.10 7.77
CA HIS A 147 12.09 0.83 8.43
C HIS A 147 11.26 -0.28 7.79
N GLU A 148 11.81 -1.50 7.76
CA GLU A 148 11.04 -2.68 7.33
C GLU A 148 10.03 -3.08 8.41
N THR A 149 8.81 -3.34 7.98
CA THR A 149 7.80 -4.02 8.78
C THR A 149 8.10 -5.51 8.80
N ILE A 150 8.16 -6.08 10.00
CA ILE A 150 8.44 -7.49 10.24
C ILE A 150 7.19 -8.15 10.80
N ILE A 151 6.74 -9.23 10.17
CA ILE A 151 5.60 -10.04 10.64
C ILE A 151 6.10 -11.46 10.90
N GLU A 152 5.80 -11.97 12.09
CA GLU A 152 5.93 -13.39 12.39
C GLU A 152 4.60 -14.07 12.04
N ILE A 153 4.65 -14.94 11.04
CA ILE A 153 3.52 -15.80 10.71
C ILE A 153 3.56 -16.97 11.63
#